data_AF-A0A923YQ36-F1
#
_entry.id   AF-A0A923YQ36-F1
#
_cell.length_a   1.000
_cell.length_b   1.000
_cell.length_c   1.000
_cell.angle_alpha   90.00
_cell.angle_beta   90.00
_cell.angle_gamma   90.00
#
_symmetry.space_group_name_H-M   'P 1'
#
loop_
_entity.id
_entity.type
_entity.pdbx_description
1 polymer ?
#
loop_
_entity_poly.entity_id
_entity_poly.type
_entity_poly.pdbx_seq_one_letter_code
_entity_poly.pdbx_strand_id
1 'polypeptide(L)' 'MGNYIPCALFAPPAGRVWVRVDHDALLIDRYDSKIIQVCNDVSY' A
#
# COMPACT_ATOMS: atom_id res chain seq x y z
N MET A 1 -17.60 -7.31 11.95
CA MET A 1 -17.35 -7.35 10.49
C MET A 1 -16.59 -6.09 10.13
N GLY A 2 -15.29 -6.22 9.87
CA GLY A 2 -14.46 -5.07 9.47
C GLY A 2 -14.74 -4.72 8.01
N ASN A 3 -14.85 -3.43 7.70
CA ASN A 3 -15.07 -2.94 6.35
C ASN A 3 -13.91 -3.38 5.44
N TYR A 4 -14.16 -4.43 4.65
CA TYR A 4 -13.23 -4.93 3.64
C TYR A 4 -13.40 -4.07 2.38
N ILE A 5 -12.59 -3.02 2.26
CA ILE A 5 -12.50 -2.24 1.02
C ILE A 5 -11.23 -2.72 0.33
N PRO A 6 -11.31 -3.53 -0.74
CA PRO A 6 -10.12 -3.88 -1.51
C PRO A 6 -9.45 -2.59 -1.95
N CYS A 7 -8.22 -2.34 -1.47
CA CYS A 7 -7.41 -1.24 -1.97
C CYS A 7 -7.10 -1.52 -3.43
N ALA A 8 -7.81 -0.88 -4.36
CA ALA A 8 -7.30 -0.75 -5.72
C ALA A 8 -5.96 -0.01 -5.61
N LEU A 9 -4.86 -0.72 -5.87
CA LEU A 9 -3.53 -0.13 -5.90
C LEU A 9 -3.46 0.82 -7.10
N PHE A 10 -3.88 2.06 -6.89
CA PHE A 10 -3.64 3.13 -7.85
C PHE A 10 -2.14 3.37 -7.96
N ALA A 11 -1.70 3.89 -9.12
CA ALA A 11 -0.33 4.31 -9.32
C ALA A 11 0.12 5.18 -8.12
N PRO A 12 1.26 4.89 -7.49
CA PRO A 12 1.66 5.61 -6.30
C PRO A 12 1.92 7.09 -6.67
N PRO A 13 1.58 8.04 -5.78
CA PRO A 13 1.92 9.45 -5.99
C PRO A 13 3.43 9.66 -6.18
N ALA A 14 3.82 10.77 -6.80
CA ALA A 14 5.23 11.12 -6.99
C ALA A 14 6.01 11.07 -5.67
N GLY A 15 7.19 10.45 -5.70
CA GLY A 15 8.03 10.25 -4.51
C GLY A 15 7.62 9.07 -3.62
N ARG A 16 6.56 8.33 -3.98
CA ARG A 16 6.10 7.16 -3.21
C ARG A 16 6.18 5.88 -4.02
N VAL A 17 6.17 4.75 -3.33
CA VAL A 17 6.25 3.42 -3.91
C VAL A 17 5.36 2.45 -3.14
N TRP A 18 4.66 1.58 -3.86
CA TRP A 18 4.01 0.42 -3.27
C TRP A 18 5.02 -0.72 -3.13
N VAL A 19 5.16 -1.26 -1.93
CA VAL A 19 5.95 -2.45 -1.63
C VAL A 19 5.02 -3.56 -1.19
N ARG A 20 5.15 -4.73 -1.80
CA ARG A 20 4.34 -5.91 -1.46
C ARG A 20 4.98 -6.67 -0.30
N VAL A 21 4.16 -6.98 0.70
CA VAL A 21 4.55 -7.79 1.86
C VAL A 21 3.47 -8.85 2.02
N ASP A 22 3.76 -10.04 1.49
CA ASP A 22 2.81 -11.16 1.47
C ASP A 22 1.48 -10.80 0.77
N HIS A 23 0.36 -10.93 1.49
CA HIS A 23 -0.97 -10.53 1.05
C HIS A 23 -1.23 -9.02 1.15
N ASP A 24 -0.32 -8.26 1.75
CA ASP A 24 -0.50 -6.83 2.02
C ASP A 24 0.37 -5.96 1.09
N ALA A 25 0.04 -4.67 1.04
CA ALA A 25 0.81 -3.65 0.34
C ALA A 25 1.05 -2.43 1.24
N LEU A 26 2.29 -1.94 1.22
CA LEU A 26 2.73 -0.77 1.97
C LEU A 26 3.02 0.39 1.01
N LEU A 27 2.43 1.56 1.24
CA LEU A 27 2.84 2.78 0.56
C LEU A 27 3.96 3.41 1.35
N ILE A 28 5.13 3.53 0.73
CA ILE A 28 6.34 4.02 1.37
C ILE A 28 6.80 5.32 0.69
N ASP A 29 7.24 6.29 1.48
CA ASP A 29 7.97 7.45 0.98
C ASP A 29 9.40 7.05 0.59
N ARG A 30 9.81 7.34 -0.65
CA ARG A 30 11.12 6.91 -1.17
C ARG A 30 12.30 7.68 -0.57
N TYR A 31 12.06 8.86 0.00
CA TYR A 31 13.13 9.74 0.46
C TYR A 31 13.51 9.47 1.92
N ASP A 32 12.55 9.11 2.76
CA ASP A 32 12.78 8.86 4.19
C ASP A 32 12.34 7.47 4.68
N SER A 33 11.88 6.61 3.77
CA SER A 33 11.47 5.23 4.05
C SER A 33 10.32 5.10 5.06
N LYS A 34 9.53 6.15 5.26
CA LYS A 34 8.35 6.08 6.13
C LYS A 34 7.21 5.33 5.45
N ILE A 35 6.56 4.47 6.23
CA ILE A 35 5.29 3.85 5.85
C ILE A 35 4.19 4.90 6.01
N ILE A 36 3.53 5.21 4.91
CA ILE A 36 2.44 6.19 4.84
C ILE A 36 1.09 5.49 4.97
N GLN A 37 0.94 4.32 4.34
CA GLN A 37 -0.30 3.58 4.28
C GLN A 37 -0.04 2.08 4.24
N VAL A 38 -0.94 1.33 4.88
CA VAL A 38 -1.01 -0.13 4.80
C VAL A 38 -2.35 -0.49 4.17
N CYS A 39 -2.31 -1.33 3.14
CA CYS A 39 -3.46 -1.96 2.51
C CYS A 39 -3.36 -3.46 2.74
N ASN A 40 -4.30 -4.02 3.50
CA ASN A 40 -4.30 -5.44 3.80
C ASN A 40 -5.06 -6.24 2.73
N ASP A 41 -4.65 -7.48 2.53
CA ASP A 41 -5.33 -8.47 1.68
C ASP A 41 -5.58 -8.00 0.23
N VAL A 42 -4.52 -7.53 -0.40
CA VAL A 42 -4.51 -7.10 -1.81
C VAL A 42 -4.45 -8.32 -2.73
N SER A 43 -5.59 -8.67 -3.33
CA SER A 43 -5.70 -9.64 -4.43
C SER A 43 -5.65 -8.96 -5.81
N TYR A 44 -5.11 -9.65 -6.83
CA TYR A 44 -5.09 -9.20 -8.23
C TYR A 44 -6.40 -9.46 -8.96
#